data_AF-A0A7X2CL36-F1
#
_entry.id   AF-A0A7X2CL36-F1
#
_cell.length_a   1.000
_cell.length_b   1.000
_cell.length_c   1.000
_cell.angle_alpha   90.00
_cell.angle_beta   90.00
_cell.angle_gamma   90.00
#
_symmetry.space_group_name_H-M   'P 1'
#
loop_
_entity.id
_entity.type
_entity.pdbx_description
1 polymer ?
#
loop_
_entity_poly.entity_id
_entity_poly.type
_entity_poly.pdbx_seq_one_letter_code
_entity_poly.pdbx_strand_id
1 'polypeptide(L)'
;AGSYFFLSELFVDLPLPVDEPHETEHCGRCTACLDICPTNAFVGPYVLDARKCISYLTIELKTAIPEELRSMIGNRVFGCDDCQIVCPWNRFARTTAEGDFKPRHNLDNAG
;
A
#
# COMPACT_ATOMS: atom_id res chain seq x y z
N ALA A 1 7.34 13.77 -0.33
CA ALA A 1 6.23 13.00 -0.92
C ALA A 1 5.88 11.86 0.03
N GLY A 2 4.67 11.29 -0.10
CA GLY A 2 4.26 10.08 0.62
C GLY A 2 4.35 8.84 -0.27
N SER A 3 3.68 7.76 0.11
CA SER A 3 3.53 6.51 -0.67
C SER A 3 2.30 6.48 -1.59
N TYR A 4 1.47 7.54 -1.61
CA TYR A 4 0.31 7.64 -2.52
C TYR A 4 0.73 8.08 -3.93
N PHE A 5 1.29 7.13 -4.69
CA PHE A 5 1.59 7.29 -6.11
C PHE A 5 1.53 5.94 -6.82
N PHE A 6 1.37 5.97 -8.15
CA PHE A 6 1.50 4.79 -8.98
C PHE A 6 2.94 4.69 -9.53
N LEU A 7 3.43 3.47 -9.67
CA LEU A 7 4.68 3.17 -10.37
C LEU A 7 4.37 2.60 -11.75
N SER A 8 5.11 3.05 -12.75
CA SER A 8 5.09 2.53 -14.11
C SER A 8 6.49 2.58 -14.67
N GLU A 9 6.81 1.64 -15.56
CA GLU A 9 8.09 1.59 -16.26
C GLU A 9 7.85 1.47 -17.77
N LEU A 10 8.81 1.97 -18.56
CA LEU A 10 8.82 1.86 -20.02
C LEU A 10 10.21 1.39 -20.46
N PHE A 11 10.28 0.22 -21.08
CA PHE A 11 11.51 -0.29 -21.66
C PHE A 11 11.81 0.42 -22.98
N VAL A 12 13.01 0.96 -23.10
CA VAL A 12 13.51 1.64 -24.30
C VAL A 12 14.89 1.13 -24.66
N ASP A 13 15.24 1.17 -25.94
CA ASP A 13 16.57 0.86 -26.46
C ASP A 13 17.45 2.12 -26.60
N LEU A 14 16.94 3.27 -26.18
CA LEU A 14 17.66 4.53 -26.12
C LEU A 14 18.64 4.54 -24.94
N PRO A 15 19.91 4.94 -25.13
CA PRO A 15 20.89 5.06 -24.05
C PRO A 15 20.64 6.34 -23.23
N LEU A 16 19.64 6.30 -22.36
CA LEU A 16 19.32 7.41 -21.45
C LEU A 16 20.31 7.45 -20.27
N PRO A 17 20.66 8.65 -19.77
CA PRO A 17 21.41 8.78 -18.52
C PRO A 17 20.61 8.17 -17.36
N VAL A 18 21.31 7.52 -16.42
CA VAL A 18 20.71 6.93 -15.23
C VAL A 18 20.70 7.97 -14.11
N ASP A 19 19.57 8.13 -13.44
CA ASP A 19 19.46 8.98 -12.25
C ASP A 19 20.07 8.29 -11.02
N GLU A 20 20.63 9.08 -10.11
CA GLU A 20 21.15 8.57 -8.84
C GLU A 20 20.01 8.10 -7.93
N PRO A 21 20.15 6.94 -7.25
CA PRO A 21 19.15 6.46 -6.31
C PRO A 21 19.04 7.38 -5.08
N HIS A 22 17.86 7.38 -4.46
CA HIS A 22 17.70 8.01 -3.15
C HIS A 22 18.45 7.21 -2.07
N GLU A 23 19.47 7.82 -1.45
CA GLU A 23 20.34 7.13 -0.48
C GLU A 23 19.82 7.14 0.98
N THR A 24 18.80 7.94 1.28
CA THR A 24 18.33 8.11 2.66
C THR A 24 16.97 7.48 2.87
N GLU A 25 16.87 6.59 3.86
CA GLU A 25 15.58 6.17 4.39
C GLU A 25 14.98 7.26 5.29
N HIS A 26 13.65 7.26 5.36
CA HIS A 26 12.90 8.26 6.12
C HIS A 26 12.14 7.65 7.31
N CYS A 27 12.17 6.32 7.46
CA CYS A 27 11.47 5.64 8.55
C CYS A 27 12.12 5.87 9.92
N GLY A 28 13.45 5.89 9.98
CA GLY A 28 14.19 6.08 11.24
C GLY A 28 13.82 4.99 12.25
N ARG A 29 13.23 5.40 13.39
CA ARG A 29 12.77 4.48 14.45
C ARG A 29 11.27 4.18 14.40
N CYS A 30 10.56 4.64 13.37
CA CYS A 30 9.11 4.47 13.27
C CYS A 30 8.74 3.00 12.99
N THR A 31 7.78 2.46 13.76
CA THR A 31 7.22 1.12 13.58
C THR A 31 5.72 1.12 13.27
N ALA A 32 5.12 2.29 13.04
CA ALA A 32 3.66 2.46 12.99
C ALA A 32 2.95 1.52 12.00
N CYS A 33 3.53 1.29 10.81
CA CYS A 33 2.98 0.37 9.82
C CYS A 33 3.07 -1.10 10.24
N LEU A 34 4.10 -1.47 11.01
CA LEU A 34 4.27 -2.81 11.57
C LEU A 34 3.21 -3.04 12.65
N ASP A 35 3.04 -2.06 13.54
CA ASP A 35 2.17 -2.14 14.71
C ASP A 35 0.68 -2.17 14.35
N ILE A 36 0.26 -1.43 13.30
CA ILE A 36 -1.16 -1.35 12.91
C ILE A 36 -1.63 -2.55 12.07
N CYS A 37 -0.70 -3.30 11.45
CA CYS A 37 -1.04 -4.32 10.47
C CYS A 37 -1.92 -5.41 11.10
N PRO A 38 -3.21 -5.56 10.70
CA PRO A 38 -4.14 -6.37 11.48
C PRO A 38 -3.69 -7.83 11.60
N THR A 39 -3.14 -8.40 10.53
CA THR A 39 -2.75 -9.81 10.43
C THR A 39 -1.28 -10.07 10.81
N ASN A 40 -0.56 -9.05 11.27
CA ASN A 40 0.89 -9.12 11.47
C ASN A 40 1.63 -9.65 10.22
N ALA A 41 1.26 -9.13 9.05
CA ALA A 41 1.86 -9.53 7.78
C ALA A 41 3.31 -9.07 7.66
N PHE A 42 3.71 -8.00 8.36
CA PHE A 42 5.12 -7.64 8.45
C PHE A 42 5.84 -8.54 9.46
N VAL A 43 6.76 -9.36 8.98
CA VAL A 43 7.63 -10.20 9.84
C VAL A 43 8.84 -9.43 10.38
N GLY A 44 9.07 -8.23 9.84
CA GLY A 44 10.10 -7.28 10.25
C GLY A 44 10.04 -6.02 9.37
N PRO A 45 10.86 -5.00 9.68
CA PRO A 45 10.97 -3.82 8.82
C PRO A 45 11.28 -4.21 7.38
N TYR A 46 10.54 -3.66 6.42
CA TYR A 46 10.73 -3.89 4.98
C TYR A 46 10.50 -5.33 4.50
N VAL A 47 10.00 -6.23 5.35
CA VAL A 47 9.74 -7.63 4.98
C VAL A 47 8.28 -7.99 5.24
N LEU A 48 7.55 -8.27 4.17
CA LEU A 48 6.13 -8.59 4.18
C LEU A 48 5.89 -10.06 3.80
N ASP A 49 5.18 -10.80 4.64
CA ASP A 49 4.58 -12.09 4.26
C ASP A 49 3.25 -11.84 3.54
N ALA A 50 3.29 -11.88 2.21
CA ALA A 50 2.11 -11.65 1.36
C ALA A 50 0.95 -12.61 1.69
N ARG A 51 1.22 -13.83 2.16
CA ARG A 51 0.17 -14.82 2.49
C ARG A 51 -0.72 -14.38 3.65
N LYS A 52 -0.27 -13.40 4.45
CA LYS A 52 -1.04 -12.78 5.53
C LYS A 52 -1.54 -11.37 5.17
N CYS A 53 -1.00 -10.75 4.12
CA CYS A 53 -1.35 -9.37 3.75
C CYS A 53 -2.80 -9.30 3.26
N ILE A 54 -3.62 -8.45 3.89
CA ILE A 54 -5.04 -8.27 3.51
C ILE A 54 -5.17 -7.86 2.04
N SER A 55 -4.26 -7.02 1.53
CA SER A 55 -4.27 -6.62 0.12
C SER A 55 -4.11 -7.83 -0.81
N TYR A 56 -3.14 -8.72 -0.54
CA TYR A 56 -2.98 -9.97 -1.31
C TYR A 56 -4.20 -10.90 -1.16
N LEU A 57 -4.70 -11.07 0.06
CA LEU A 57 -5.83 -11.95 0.35
C LEU A 57 -7.12 -11.54 -0.35
N THR A 58 -7.32 -10.24 -0.59
CA THR A 58 -8.54 -9.68 -1.20
C THR A 58 -8.41 -9.43 -2.71
N ILE A 59 -7.20 -9.29 -3.24
CA ILE A 59 -6.95 -8.98 -4.66
C ILE A 59 -6.47 -10.22 -5.42
N GLU A 60 -5.45 -10.92 -4.89
CA GLU A 60 -4.67 -11.87 -5.67
C GLU A 60 -4.96 -13.33 -5.35
N LEU A 61 -5.29 -13.65 -4.10
CA LEU A 61 -5.58 -15.02 -3.68
C LEU A 61 -6.75 -15.61 -4.49
N LYS A 62 -6.49 -16.73 -5.19
CA LYS A 62 -7.48 -17.37 -6.06
C LYS A 62 -8.39 -18.37 -5.35
N THR A 63 -8.10 -18.67 -4.08
CA THR A 63 -8.87 -19.60 -3.23
C THR A 63 -9.59 -18.84 -2.12
N ALA A 64 -10.33 -19.56 -1.28
CA ALA A 64 -10.92 -18.97 -0.08
C ALA A 64 -9.83 -18.45 0.87
N ILE A 65 -10.10 -17.31 1.51
CA ILE A 65 -9.26 -16.76 2.58
C ILE A 65 -9.22 -17.77 3.75
N PRO A 66 -8.04 -18.08 4.33
CA PRO A 66 -7.90 -18.94 5.49
C PRO A 66 -8.79 -18.48 6.65
N GLU A 67 -9.46 -19.41 7.34
CA GLU A 67 -10.48 -19.09 8.34
C GLU A 67 -9.96 -18.23 9.48
N GLU A 68 -8.73 -18.49 9.90
CA GLU A 68 -8.03 -17.77 10.97
C GLU A 68 -7.74 -16.30 10.64
N LEU A 69 -7.77 -15.91 9.35
CA LEU A 69 -7.53 -14.54 8.91
C LEU A 69 -8.83 -13.77 8.62
N ARG A 70 -9.97 -14.44 8.47
CA ARG A 70 -11.23 -13.83 7.96
C ARG A 70 -11.76 -12.71 8.85
N SER A 71 -11.75 -12.90 10.17
CA SER A 71 -12.24 -11.88 11.11
C SER A 71 -11.39 -10.60 11.08
N MET A 72 -10.11 -10.72 10.72
CA MET A 72 -9.15 -9.62 10.69
C MET A 72 -9.29 -8.75 9.43
N ILE A 73 -9.96 -9.26 8.38
CA ILE A 73 -10.24 -8.50 7.14
C ILE A 73 -11.20 -7.34 7.42
N GLY A 74 -12.15 -7.54 8.32
CA GLY A 74 -13.21 -6.58 8.61
C GLY A 74 -14.13 -6.36 7.41
N ASN A 75 -14.37 -5.11 7.04
CA ASN A 75 -15.21 -4.71 5.91
C ASN A 75 -14.42 -4.44 4.62
N ARG A 76 -13.13 -4.80 4.55
CA ARG A 76 -12.30 -4.60 3.37
C ARG A 76 -12.66 -5.60 2.28
N VAL A 77 -13.18 -5.10 1.16
CA VAL A 77 -13.58 -5.93 0.02
C VAL A 77 -12.51 -6.03 -1.07
N PHE A 78 -11.60 -5.05 -1.14
CA PHE A 78 -10.53 -5.01 -2.14
C PHE A 78 -9.39 -4.12 -1.63
N GLY A 79 -8.19 -4.69 -1.45
CA GLY A 79 -7.03 -3.97 -0.95
C GLY A 79 -7.06 -3.69 0.56
N CYS A 80 -6.00 -3.05 1.04
CA CYS A 80 -5.86 -2.57 2.41
C CYS A 80 -4.84 -1.45 2.47
N ASP A 81 -5.24 -0.31 3.03
CA ASP A 81 -4.41 0.89 3.10
C ASP A 81 -3.89 1.18 4.51
N ASP A 82 -4.17 0.34 5.51
CA ASP A 82 -3.88 0.63 6.93
C ASP A 82 -2.42 1.02 7.17
N CYS A 83 -1.47 0.30 6.56
CA CYS A 83 -0.04 0.58 6.69
C CYS A 83 0.38 1.90 6.02
N GLN A 84 -0.35 2.34 4.99
CA GLN A 84 -0.13 3.63 4.34
C GLN A 84 -0.84 4.76 5.11
N ILE A 85 -2.08 4.57 5.53
CA ILE A 85 -2.88 5.56 6.27
C ILE A 85 -2.17 6.00 7.55
N VAL A 86 -1.54 5.07 8.27
CA VAL A 86 -0.79 5.38 9.50
C VAL A 86 0.59 5.99 9.24
N CYS A 87 1.10 5.92 8.00
CA CYS A 87 2.46 6.37 7.70
C CYS A 87 2.58 7.90 7.85
N PRO A 88 3.49 8.40 8.72
CA PRO A 88 3.58 9.84 8.99
C PRO A 88 4.01 10.64 7.76
N TRP A 89 4.68 10.01 6.78
CA TRP A 89 5.12 10.67 5.55
C TRP A 89 3.97 10.95 4.57
N ASN A 90 2.84 10.28 4.70
CA ASN A 90 1.67 10.53 3.84
C ASN A 90 1.00 11.88 4.09
N ARG A 91 1.31 12.56 5.19
CA ARG A 91 0.94 13.98 5.37
C ARG A 91 1.52 14.92 4.30
N PHE A 92 2.58 14.48 3.61
CA PHE A 92 3.24 15.23 2.54
C PHE A 92 2.79 14.80 1.14
N ALA A 93 1.84 13.86 1.04
CA ALA A 93 1.22 13.51 -0.22
C ALA A 93 0.33 14.66 -0.73
N ARG A 94 0.19 14.78 -2.05
CA ARG A 94 -0.65 15.79 -2.69
C ARG A 94 -1.75 15.09 -3.46
N THR A 95 -2.98 15.59 -3.35
CA THR A 95 -4.10 15.09 -4.15
C THR A 95 -3.86 15.41 -5.62
N THR A 96 -4.14 14.44 -6.48
CA THR A 96 -4.06 14.62 -7.93
C THR A 96 -5.11 15.60 -8.44
N ALA A 97 -4.78 16.34 -9.50
CA ALA A 97 -5.72 17.13 -10.27
C ALA A 97 -6.38 16.33 -11.40
N GLU A 98 -5.87 15.13 -11.69
CA GLU A 98 -6.41 14.24 -12.72
C GLU A 98 -7.79 13.73 -12.30
N GLY A 99 -8.80 14.03 -13.13
CA GLY A 99 -10.19 13.74 -12.83
C GLY A 99 -10.49 12.25 -12.83
N ASP A 100 -9.78 11.47 -13.67
CA ASP A 100 -10.01 10.04 -13.83
C ASP A 100 -9.66 9.20 -12.59
N PHE A 101 -8.81 9.73 -11.71
CA PHE A 101 -8.47 9.07 -10.45
C PHE A 101 -9.44 9.35 -9.30
N LYS A 102 -10.47 10.18 -9.52
CA LYS A 102 -11.51 10.39 -8.50
C LYS A 102 -12.40 9.15 -8.39
N PRO A 103 -12.82 8.78 -7.17
CA PRO A 103 -13.85 7.77 -6.96
C PRO A 103 -15.08 8.05 -7.83
N ARG A 104 -15.63 7.01 -8.44
CA ARG A 104 -16.82 7.08 -9.28
C ARG A 104 -18.04 6.57 -8.50
N HIS A 105 -19.23 6.98 -8.94
CA HIS A 105 -20.51 6.51 -8.39
C HIS A 105 -20.71 6.77 -6.88
N ASN A 106 -19.99 7.75 -6.30
CA ASN A 106 -20.04 8.11 -4.87
C ASN A 106 -19.73 6.94 -3.92
N LEU A 107 -18.88 6.00 -4.34
CA LEU A 107 -18.48 4.84 -3.52
C LEU A 107 -17.50 5.18 -2.39
N ASP A 108 -17.09 6.44 -2.30
CA ASP A 108 -16.29 7.02 -1.23
C ASP A 108 -17.13 7.54 -0.05
N ASN A 109 -18.46 7.59 -0.20
CA ASN A 109 -19.39 7.90 0.87
C ASN A 109 -19.85 6.61 1.58
N ALA A 110 -18.98 6.04 2.40
CA ALA A 110 -19.39 5.10 3.43
C ALA A 110 -19.95 5.91 4.60
N GLY A 111 -21.26 6.18 4.56
CA GLY A 111 -21.98 6.86 5.64
C GLY A 111 -21.82 6.19 7.00
#